data_AF-A0AB38RR11-F1
#
_entry.id   AF-A0AB38RR11-F1
#
_cell.length_a   1.000
_cell.length_b   1.000
_cell.length_c   1.000
_cell.angle_alpha   90.00
_cell.angle_beta   90.00
_cell.angle_gamma   90.00
#
_symmetry.space_group_name_H-M   'P 1'
#
loop_
_entity.id
_entity.type
_entity.pdbx_description
1 polymer ?
#
loop_
_entity_poly.entity_id
_entity_poly.type
_entity_poly.pdbx_seq_one_letter_code
_entity_poly.pdbx_strand_id
1 'polypeptide(L)'
;MTSQTQALNIPAAATPSLSVPASADQLALLRAMVRAAADHHGIPMDAVADLVLAIDEAATTLINHARRSSTLVCAFAPSPTPTPCEWS
;
A
#
# COMPACT_ATOMS: atom_id res chain seq x y z
N MET A 1 17.10 26.82 -29.92
CA MET A 1 17.02 25.40 -29.56
C MET A 1 17.39 25.27 -28.08
N THR A 2 16.43 25.48 -27.18
CA THR A 2 16.68 25.39 -25.73
C THR A 2 16.33 23.98 -25.27
N SER A 3 17.34 23.16 -25.05
CA SER A 3 17.22 21.85 -24.41
C SER A 3 16.74 22.04 -22.98
N GLN A 4 15.52 21.60 -22.68
CA GLN A 4 14.98 21.58 -21.34
C GLN A 4 15.52 20.32 -20.64
N THR A 5 16.55 20.48 -19.81
CA THR A 5 16.93 19.45 -18.84
C THR A 5 15.77 19.33 -17.86
N GLN A 6 14.89 18.36 -18.10
CA GLN A 6 13.90 17.95 -17.12
C GLN A 6 14.65 17.28 -15.98
N ALA A 7 14.95 18.03 -14.93
CA ALA A 7 15.27 17.44 -13.65
C ALA A 7 14.08 16.58 -13.26
N LEU A 8 14.27 15.26 -13.26
CA LEU A 8 13.32 14.32 -12.70
C LEU A 8 13.19 14.72 -11.22
N ASN A 9 12.13 15.46 -10.90
CA ASN A 9 11.68 15.65 -9.54
C ASN A 9 11.19 14.29 -9.05
N ILE A 10 12.12 13.43 -8.65
CA ILE A 10 11.84 12.17 -7.99
C ILE A 10 11.38 12.58 -6.58
N PRO A 11 10.09 12.50 -6.24
CA PRO A 11 9.66 12.80 -4.88
C PRO A 11 10.42 11.88 -3.92
N ALA A 12 10.80 12.41 -2.75
CA ALA A 12 11.41 11.64 -1.67
C ALA A 12 10.63 10.32 -1.49
N ALA A 13 11.34 9.19 -1.64
CA ALA A 13 10.85 7.81 -1.64
C ALA A 13 9.32 7.67 -1.59
N ALA A 14 8.66 7.78 -2.75
CA ALA A 14 7.22 7.61 -2.83
C ALA A 14 6.83 6.26 -2.23
N THR A 15 5.98 6.28 -1.21
CA THR A 15 5.45 5.06 -0.58
C THR A 15 4.74 4.25 -1.65
N PRO A 16 5.15 3.00 -1.92
CA PRO A 16 4.50 2.18 -2.93
C PRO A 16 3.01 2.02 -2.59
N SER A 17 2.15 2.39 -3.53
CA SER A 17 0.70 2.39 -3.34
C SER A 17 -0.04 1.92 -4.59
N LEU A 18 -1.16 1.22 -4.37
CA LEU A 18 -2.10 0.80 -5.42
C LEU A 18 -3.44 1.48 -5.18
N SER A 19 -3.99 2.04 -6.26
CA SER A 19 -5.28 2.73 -6.28
C SER A 19 -6.23 1.98 -7.21
N VAL A 20 -7.35 1.49 -6.67
CA VAL A 20 -8.31 0.63 -7.41
C VAL A 20 -9.74 1.07 -7.13
N PRO A 21 -10.70 0.80 -8.03
CA PRO A 21 -12.11 1.01 -7.73
C PRO A 21 -12.54 0.26 -6.46
N ALA A 22 -13.44 0.85 -5.67
CA ALA A 22 -14.05 0.17 -4.51
C ALA A 22 -15.07 -0.89 -4.98
N SER A 23 -14.57 -2.00 -5.53
CA SER A 23 -15.35 -3.17 -5.98
C SER A 23 -14.74 -4.46 -5.44
N ALA A 24 -15.59 -5.45 -5.15
CA ALA A 24 -15.17 -6.78 -4.71
C ALA A 24 -14.24 -7.48 -5.73
N ASP A 25 -14.34 -7.13 -7.02
CA ASP A 25 -13.46 -7.66 -8.07
C ASP A 25 -11.97 -7.35 -7.82
N GLN A 26 -11.68 -6.31 -7.04
CA GLN A 26 -10.33 -5.86 -6.75
C GLN A 26 -9.69 -6.60 -5.57
N LEU A 27 -10.42 -7.43 -4.83
CA LEU A 27 -9.89 -8.16 -3.67
C LEU A 27 -8.78 -9.15 -4.07
N ALA A 28 -8.90 -9.81 -5.22
CA ALA A 28 -7.84 -10.69 -5.72
C ALA A 28 -6.53 -9.91 -6.00
N LEU A 29 -6.65 -8.71 -6.56
CA LEU A 29 -5.52 -7.84 -6.86
C LEU A 29 -4.86 -7.28 -5.59
N LEU A 30 -5.68 -6.83 -4.62
CA LEU A 30 -5.18 -6.35 -3.32
C LEU A 30 -4.40 -7.44 -2.58
N ARG A 31 -4.92 -8.68 -2.55
CA ARG A 31 -4.20 -9.82 -1.96
C ARG A 31 -2.89 -10.15 -2.67
N ALA A 32 -2.88 -10.10 -4.00
CA ALA A 32 -1.67 -10.34 -4.78
C ALA A 32 -0.60 -9.28 -4.48
N MET A 33 -0.99 -8.01 -4.42
CA MET A 33 -0.08 -6.94 -4.04
C MET A 33 0.45 -7.11 -2.62
N VAL A 34 -0.41 -7.44 -1.65
CA VAL A 34 0.00 -7.67 -0.26
C VAL A 34 1.05 -8.77 -0.16
N ARG A 35 0.84 -9.90 -0.85
CA ARG A 35 1.81 -10.99 -0.90
C ARG A 35 3.13 -10.55 -1.54
N ALA A 36 3.08 -9.79 -2.64
CA ALA A 36 4.27 -9.29 -3.31
C ALA A 36 5.06 -8.30 -2.42
N ALA A 37 4.37 -7.41 -1.71
CA ALA A 37 5.00 -6.49 -0.76
C ALA A 37 5.61 -7.26 0.43
N ALA A 38 4.89 -8.25 0.96
CA ALA A 38 5.36 -9.07 2.07
C ALA A 38 6.61 -9.89 1.70
N ASP A 39 6.64 -10.47 0.50
CA ASP A 39 7.81 -11.17 -0.07
C ASP A 39 9.01 -10.22 -0.18
N HIS A 40 8.79 -9.02 -0.73
CA HIS A 40 9.83 -7.98 -0.85
C HIS A 40 10.43 -7.57 0.50
N HIS A 41 9.62 -7.56 1.56
CA HIS A 41 10.06 -7.18 2.92
C HIS A 41 10.52 -8.37 3.78
N GLY A 42 10.51 -9.61 3.24
CA GLY A 42 10.93 -10.80 3.97
C GLY A 42 10.03 -11.15 5.16
N ILE A 43 8.73 -10.84 5.06
CA ILE A 43 7.73 -11.14 6.10
C ILE A 43 7.50 -12.66 6.16
N PRO A 44 7.43 -13.28 7.36
CA PRO A 44 7.23 -14.72 7.48
C PRO A 44 5.82 -15.14 7.04
N MET A 45 5.69 -16.36 6.53
CA MET A 45 4.49 -16.83 5.82
C MET A 45 3.21 -16.79 6.66
N ASP A 46 3.29 -17.05 7.96
CA ASP A 46 2.19 -16.93 8.91
C ASP A 46 1.69 -15.48 9.01
N ALA A 47 2.62 -14.53 9.16
CA ALA A 47 2.28 -13.10 9.15
C ALA A 47 1.75 -12.62 7.79
N VAL A 48 2.13 -13.26 6.67
CA VAL A 48 1.53 -12.98 5.36
C VAL A 48 0.06 -13.39 5.33
N ALA A 49 -0.30 -14.53 5.93
CA ALA A 49 -1.69 -14.97 6.01
C ALA A 49 -2.53 -13.98 6.83
N ASP A 50 -2.01 -13.51 7.95
CA ASP A 50 -2.66 -12.50 8.79
C ASP A 50 -2.84 -11.18 8.04
N LEU A 51 -1.84 -10.72 7.29
CA LEU A 51 -1.92 -9.49 6.50
C LEU A 51 -2.93 -9.59 5.35
N VAL A 52 -3.01 -10.76 4.71
CA VAL A 52 -4.01 -11.05 3.67
C VAL A 52 -5.42 -11.03 4.25
N LEU A 53 -5.62 -11.59 5.45
CA LEU A 53 -6.92 -11.54 6.12
C LEU A 53 -7.29 -10.10 6.50
N ALA A 54 -6.36 -9.36 7.10
CA ALA A 54 -6.58 -7.98 7.51
C ALA A 54 -6.96 -7.06 6.33
N ILE A 55 -6.29 -7.22 5.17
CA ILE A 55 -6.64 -6.42 3.99
C ILE A 55 -8.01 -6.80 3.43
N ASP A 56 -8.38 -8.08 3.44
CA ASP A 56 -9.68 -8.54 2.94
C ASP A 56 -10.81 -8.00 3.81
N GLU A 57 -10.66 -8.04 5.14
CA GLU A 57 -11.63 -7.50 6.09
C GLU A 57 -11.77 -5.98 5.96
N ALA A 58 -10.64 -5.26 5.89
CA ALA A 58 -10.63 -3.81 5.72
C ALA A 58 -11.25 -3.40 4.37
N ALA A 59 -10.81 -4.02 3.27
CA ALA A 59 -11.32 -3.72 1.95
C ALA A 59 -12.80 -4.06 1.82
N THR A 60 -13.26 -5.22 2.31
CA THR A 60 -14.68 -5.61 2.28
C THR A 60 -15.53 -4.62 3.07
N THR A 61 -15.08 -4.23 4.26
CA THR A 61 -15.76 -3.21 5.07
C THR A 61 -15.88 -1.89 4.32
N LEU A 62 -14.78 -1.41 3.73
CA LEU A 62 -14.77 -0.15 2.98
C LEU A 62 -15.63 -0.21 1.72
N ILE A 63 -15.59 -1.30 0.96
CA ILE A 63 -16.42 -1.52 -0.24
C ILE A 63 -17.91 -1.48 0.11
N ASN A 64 -18.31 -2.13 1.20
CA ASN A 64 -19.70 -2.16 1.65
C ASN A 64 -20.25 -0.77 2.03
N HIS A 65 -19.39 0.17 2.40
CA HIS A 65 -19.77 1.53 2.79
C HIS A 65 -19.38 2.60 1.76
N ALA A 66 -18.75 2.19 0.66
CA ALA A 66 -18.27 3.09 -0.38
C ALA A 66 -19.43 3.70 -1.17
N ARG A 67 -19.32 4.99 -1.51
CA ARG A 67 -20.20 5.61 -2.52
C ARG A 67 -19.86 5.06 -3.90
N ARG A 68 -20.80 5.14 -4.84
CA ARG A 68 -20.53 4.84 -6.25
C ARG A 68 -19.29 5.62 -6.74
N SER A 69 -18.42 4.93 -7.47
CA SER A 69 -17.16 5.45 -8.02
C SER A 69 -16.10 5.85 -6.98
N SER A 70 -16.20 5.35 -5.75
CA SER A 70 -15.11 5.50 -4.77
C SER A 70 -13.89 4.66 -5.16
N THR A 71 -12.74 5.04 -4.61
CA THR A 71 -11.44 4.40 -4.84
C THR A 71 -10.87 3.92 -3.51
N LEU A 72 -10.32 2.70 -3.50
CA LEU A 72 -9.48 2.21 -2.42
C LEU A 72 -8.03 2.50 -2.75
N VAL A 73 -7.30 3.04 -1.77
CA VAL A 73 -5.85 3.23 -1.84
C VAL A 73 -5.22 2.39 -0.76
N CYS A 74 -4.30 1.51 -1.15
CA CYS A 74 -3.51 0.70 -0.23
C CYS A 74 -2.04 1.07 -0.44
N ALA A 75 -1.34 1.41 0.65
CA ALA A 75 0.03 1.89 0.64
C ALA A 75 0.88 1.12 1.65
N PHE A 76 2.13 0.84 1.28
CA PHE A 76 3.09 0.15 2.13
C PHE A 76 4.16 1.12 2.61
N ALA A 77 3.92 1.70 3.78
CA ALA A 77 4.93 2.51 4.45
C ALA A 77 5.92 1.61 5.19
N PRO A 78 7.23 1.81 5.03
CA PRO A 78 8.19 1.18 5.94
C PRO A 78 7.90 1.68 7.36
N SER A 79 8.16 0.84 8.37
CA SER A 79 8.10 1.32 9.75
C SER A 79 9.05 2.52 9.88
N PRO A 80 8.62 3.62 10.51
CA PRO A 80 9.53 4.72 10.76
C PRO A 80 10.69 4.15 11.56
N THR A 81 11.92 4.34 11.07
CA THR A 81 13.11 3.99 11.84
C THR A 81 12.98 4.72 13.18
N PRO A 82 12.97 4.02 14.33
CA PRO A 82 12.78 4.68 15.61
C PRO A 82 13.89 5.73 15.76
N THR A 83 13.51 6.99 15.92
CA THR A 83 14.46 8.06 16.18
C THR A 83 15.07 7.80 17.56
N PRO A 84 16.39 7.63 17.67
CA PRO A 84 17.01 7.55 18.99
C PRO A 84 16.80 8.91 19.69
N CYS A 85 16.39 8.85 20.96
CA CYS A 85 16.10 9.96 21.88
C CYS A 85 14.62 10.39 22.00
N GLU A 86 13.76 9.53 22.53
CA GLU A 86 12.64 9.97 23.39
C GLU A 86 12.65 9.16 24.69
N TRP A 87 13.64 9.43 25.52
CA TRP A 87 13.49 9.29 26.97
C TRP A 87 14.35 10.38 27.61
N SER A 88 13.69 11.33 28.26
CA SER A 88 14.25 12.25 29.25
C SER A 88 13.34 12.21 30.46
#